data_AF-A0A419RRX7-F1
#
_entry.id   AF-A0A419RRX7-F1
#
_cell.length_a   1.000
_cell.length_b   1.000
_cell.length_c   1.000
_cell.angle_alpha   90.00
_cell.angle_beta   90.00
_cell.angle_gamma   90.00
#
_symmetry.space_group_name_H-M   'P 1'
#
loop_
_entity.id
_entity.type
_entity.pdbx_description
1 polymer ?
#
loop_
_entity_poly.entity_id
_entity_poly.type
_entity_poly.pdbx_seq_one_letter_code
_entity_poly.pdbx_strand_id
1 'polypeptide(L)'
;MGRYSAHIAGWSLLLSGWIISLIFALVGSRRLLRGKESVFTDATLLVIGVIGTLVLGYLCWRWRPDFTMGEPKTPRGNRMRLVLVVVVLVGVATAILGYRSDAASSDPYFLFSNSPLPVSFGLPIILIFAMVLPPLAVFSRRNVDDFGRCAHDFGLMIGMSVFMWAAPIWWLAWRIDYAPRPDAMILYVVTSAIAVGATLWKRSHG
;
A
#
# COMPACT_ATOMS: atom_id res chain seq x y z
N MET A 1 15.23 -11.98 18.20
CA MET A 1 14.10 -11.09 17.85
C MET A 1 13.81 -10.20 19.04
N GLY A 2 14.11 -8.89 18.96
CA GLY A 2 13.89 -7.96 20.06
C GLY A 2 12.40 -7.71 20.31
N ARG A 3 12.00 -7.38 21.55
CA ARG A 3 10.60 -7.09 21.94
C ARG A 3 9.89 -6.11 20.98
N TYR A 4 10.64 -5.21 20.34
CA TYR A 4 10.14 -4.28 19.32
C TYR A 4 9.65 -4.94 18.04
N SER A 5 10.29 -6.02 17.55
CA SER A 5 9.87 -6.69 16.31
C SER A 5 8.54 -7.41 16.46
N ALA A 6 8.30 -8.03 17.63
CA ALA A 6 7.03 -8.68 17.95
C ALA A 6 5.89 -7.65 18.10
N HIS A 7 6.17 -6.50 18.70
CA HIS A 7 5.19 -5.42 18.85
C HIS A 7 4.80 -4.79 17.50
N ILE A 8 5.77 -4.58 16.60
CA ILE A 8 5.51 -4.08 15.24
C ILE A 8 4.71 -5.10 14.43
N ALA A 9 5.06 -6.39 14.51
CA ALA A 9 4.33 -7.46 13.83
C ALA A 9 2.89 -7.61 14.35
N GLY A 10 2.67 -7.51 15.66
CA GLY A 10 1.33 -7.51 16.24
C GLY A 10 0.50 -6.31 15.78
N TRP A 11 1.12 -5.11 15.75
CA TRP A 11 0.42 -3.92 15.28
C TRP A 11 0.14 -3.93 13.78
N SER A 12 1.04 -4.48 12.96
CA SER A 12 0.81 -4.60 11.51
C SER A 12 -0.33 -5.57 11.20
N LEU A 13 -0.46 -6.68 11.93
CA LEU A 13 -1.61 -7.58 11.80
C LEU A 13 -2.92 -6.89 12.14
N LEU A 14 -2.96 -6.11 13.22
CA LEU A 14 -4.13 -5.31 13.60
C LEU A 14 -4.48 -4.27 12.52
N LEU A 15 -3.46 -3.58 11.98
CA LEU A 15 -3.65 -2.59 10.92
C LEU A 15 -4.22 -3.25 9.65
N SER A 16 -3.70 -4.41 9.25
CA SER A 16 -4.21 -5.17 8.11
C SER A 16 -5.68 -5.56 8.33
N GLY A 17 -6.01 -6.07 9.51
CA GLY A 17 -7.40 -6.38 9.87
C GLY A 17 -8.31 -5.14 9.81
N TRP A 18 -7.83 -4.00 10.31
CA TRP A 18 -8.56 -2.75 10.28
C TRP A 18 -8.85 -2.30 8.83
N ILE A 19 -7.85 -2.37 7.95
CA ILE A 19 -7.99 -2.04 6.52
C ILE A 19 -9.01 -2.98 5.85
N ILE A 20 -8.93 -4.29 6.11
CA ILE A 20 -9.88 -5.27 5.56
C ILE A 20 -11.30 -4.96 6.00
N SER A 21 -11.50 -4.66 7.29
CA SER A 21 -12.82 -4.31 7.82
C SER A 21 -13.37 -3.02 7.22
N LEU A 22 -12.50 -2.03 7.01
CA LEU A 22 -12.86 -0.77 6.35
C LEU A 22 -13.30 -1.01 4.90
N ILE A 23 -12.62 -1.91 4.18
CA ILE A 23 -13.02 -2.30 2.82
C ILE A 23 -14.42 -2.94 2.85
N PHE A 24 -14.71 -3.85 3.78
CA PHE A 24 -16.04 -4.44 3.91
C PHE A 24 -17.13 -3.38 4.19
N ALA A 25 -16.86 -2.41 5.06
CA ALA A 25 -17.79 -1.31 5.34
C ALA A 25 -18.07 -0.46 4.08
N LEU A 26 -17.02 -0.12 3.33
CA LEU A 26 -17.10 0.67 2.10
C LEU A 26 -17.82 -0.08 0.98
N VAL A 27 -17.58 -1.40 0.84
CA VAL A 27 -18.26 -2.22 -0.15
C VAL A 27 -19.74 -2.38 0.20
N GLY A 28 -20.06 -2.71 1.45
CA GLY A 28 -21.45 -2.88 1.92
C GLY A 28 -22.26 -1.59 1.75
N SER A 29 -21.72 -0.43 2.13
CA SER A 29 -22.38 0.86 1.96
C SER A 29 -22.64 1.21 0.49
N ARG A 30 -21.68 0.98 -0.40
CA ARG A 30 -21.86 1.21 -1.84
C ARG A 30 -22.93 0.31 -2.46
N ARG A 31 -22.99 -0.97 -2.07
CA ARG A 31 -23.99 -1.92 -2.58
C ARG A 31 -25.40 -1.55 -2.12
N LEU A 32 -25.55 -1.22 -0.85
CA LEU A 32 -26.83 -0.81 -0.26
C LEU A 32 -27.40 0.46 -0.92
N LEU A 33 -26.53 1.45 -1.19
CA LEU A 33 -26.93 2.69 -1.87
C LEU A 33 -27.35 2.49 -3.33
N ARG A 34 -26.95 1.38 -3.97
CA ARG A 34 -27.19 1.11 -5.40
C ARG A 34 -28.32 0.12 -5.66
N GLY A 35 -28.86 -0.51 -4.60
CA GLY A 35 -30.05 -1.37 -4.69
C GLY A 35 -29.93 -2.57 -5.64
N LYS A 36 -28.72 -3.12 -5.84
CA LYS A 36 -28.45 -4.16 -6.84
C LYS A 36 -28.63 -5.61 -6.36
N GLU A 37 -28.58 -5.88 -5.05
CA GLU A 37 -28.63 -7.24 -4.48
C GLU A 37 -29.55 -7.34 -3.24
N SER A 38 -29.60 -8.52 -2.61
CA SER A 38 -30.35 -8.78 -1.38
C SER A 38 -29.89 -7.84 -0.26
N VAL A 39 -30.79 -6.96 0.18
CA VAL A 39 -30.57 -5.95 1.23
C VAL A 39 -29.95 -6.55 2.51
N PHE A 40 -30.32 -7.78 2.86
CA PHE A 40 -29.79 -8.48 4.04
C PHE A 40 -28.29 -8.80 3.95
N THR A 41 -27.79 -9.22 2.79
CA THR A 41 -26.36 -9.55 2.61
C THR A 41 -25.51 -8.28 2.60
N ASP A 42 -26.00 -7.21 1.98
CA ASP A 42 -25.28 -5.94 1.92
C ASP A 42 -25.27 -5.22 3.29
N ALA A 43 -26.38 -5.30 4.03
CA ALA A 43 -26.47 -4.75 5.38
C ALA A 43 -25.57 -5.50 6.37
N THR A 44 -25.47 -6.83 6.27
CA THR A 44 -24.57 -7.61 7.15
C THR A 44 -23.11 -7.30 6.86
N LEU A 45 -22.69 -7.19 5.60
CA LEU A 45 -21.34 -6.75 5.22
C LEU A 45 -21.01 -5.36 5.77
N LEU A 46 -21.96 -4.42 5.69
CA LEU A 46 -21.78 -3.07 6.25
C LEU A 46 -21.62 -3.11 7.76
N VAL A 47 -22.52 -3.79 8.47
CA VAL A 47 -22.51 -3.83 9.95
C VAL A 47 -21.24 -4.49 10.48
N ILE A 48 -20.85 -5.64 9.92
CA ILE A 48 -19.60 -6.32 10.27
C ILE A 48 -18.40 -5.41 9.98
N GLY A 49 -18.38 -4.79 8.79
CA GLY A 49 -17.33 -3.87 8.39
C GLY A 49 -17.20 -2.69 9.35
N VAL A 50 -18.29 -2.00 9.68
CA VAL A 50 -18.30 -0.83 10.57
C VAL A 50 -17.84 -1.19 11.98
N ILE A 51 -18.39 -2.28 12.55
CA ILE A 51 -18.00 -2.73 13.90
C ILE A 51 -16.52 -3.10 13.92
N GLY A 52 -16.05 -3.89 12.95
CA GLY A 52 -14.64 -4.27 12.88
C GLY A 52 -13.71 -3.07 12.67
N THR A 53 -14.13 -2.06 11.88
CA THR A 53 -13.34 -0.82 11.70
C THR A 53 -13.25 -0.02 12.99
N LEU A 54 -14.33 0.08 13.76
CA LEU A 54 -14.32 0.79 15.04
C LEU A 54 -13.46 0.07 16.08
N VAL A 55 -13.64 -1.25 16.22
CA VAL A 55 -12.91 -2.08 17.21
C VAL A 55 -11.44 -2.17 16.86
N LEU A 56 -11.09 -2.57 15.64
CA LEU A 56 -9.69 -2.69 15.22
C LEU A 56 -9.02 -1.32 15.13
N GLY A 57 -9.76 -0.27 14.77
CA GLY A 57 -9.24 1.10 14.73
C GLY A 57 -8.89 1.60 16.13
N TYR A 58 -9.75 1.32 17.11
CA TYR A 58 -9.47 1.59 18.52
C TYR A 58 -8.25 0.81 19.02
N LEU A 59 -8.14 -0.49 18.70
CA LEU A 59 -6.99 -1.31 19.09
C LEU A 59 -5.69 -0.80 18.44
N CYS A 60 -5.73 -0.46 17.15
CA CYS A 60 -4.60 0.15 16.44
C CYS A 60 -4.18 1.49 17.07
N TRP A 61 -5.14 2.29 17.55
CA TRP A 61 -4.87 3.54 18.28
C TRP A 61 -4.27 3.29 19.66
N ARG A 62 -4.82 2.32 20.40
CA ARG A 62 -4.42 2.01 21.78
C ARG A 62 -3.05 1.35 21.87
N TRP A 63 -2.68 0.56 20.87
CA TRP A 63 -1.41 -0.17 20.77
C TRP A 63 -0.45 0.43 19.72
N ARG A 64 -0.53 1.75 19.47
CA ARG A 64 0.38 2.43 18.54
C ARG A 64 1.84 2.16 18.93
N PRO A 65 2.65 1.53 18.06
CA PRO A 65 4.07 1.37 18.31
C PRO A 65 4.75 2.73 18.27
N ASP A 66 5.79 2.89 19.07
CA ASP A 66 6.66 4.04 18.95
C ASP A 66 7.53 3.86 17.70
N PHE A 67 7.12 4.50 16.60
CA PHE A 67 7.85 4.48 15.33
C PHE A 67 9.21 5.18 15.42
N THR A 68 9.55 5.79 16.55
CA THR A 68 10.90 6.32 16.77
C THR A 68 11.92 5.23 17.00
N MET A 69 11.54 4.00 17.38
CA MET A 69 12.50 2.95 17.74
C MET A 69 13.62 3.43 18.71
N GLY A 70 13.32 4.41 19.57
CA GLY A 70 14.30 5.02 20.49
C GLY A 70 15.18 6.13 19.88
N GLU A 71 14.97 6.50 18.62
CA GLU A 71 15.69 7.59 17.95
C GLU A 71 15.36 8.94 18.62
N PRO A 72 16.37 9.78 18.93
CA PRO A 72 16.15 11.10 19.49
C PRO A 72 15.36 11.99 18.53
N LYS A 73 14.53 12.89 19.09
CA LYS A 73 13.70 13.84 18.31
C LYS A 73 14.59 14.87 17.61
N THR A 74 15.05 14.55 16.40
CA THR A 74 15.82 15.48 15.57
C THR A 74 14.94 16.24 14.57
N PRO A 75 15.33 17.44 14.12
CA PRO A 75 14.64 18.16 13.05
C PRO A 75 14.50 17.34 11.76
N ARG A 76 15.51 16.49 11.45
CA ARG A 76 15.48 15.56 10.32
C ARG A 76 14.43 14.47 10.49
N GLY A 77 14.31 13.89 11.69
CA GLY A 77 13.26 12.93 12.03
C GLY A 77 11.85 13.50 11.86
N ASN A 78 11.62 14.76 12.27
CA ASN A 78 10.32 15.42 12.06
C ASN A 78 9.98 15.62 10.57
N ARG A 79 10.96 15.93 9.72
CA ARG A 79 10.75 16.02 8.27
C ARG A 79 10.42 14.66 7.66
N MET A 80 10.98 13.57 8.18
CA MET A 80 10.59 12.22 7.75
C MET A 80 9.20 11.81 8.16
N ARG A 81 8.74 12.25 9.34
CA ARG A 81 7.33 12.08 9.71
C ARG A 81 6.40 12.79 8.75
N LEU A 82 6.77 13.98 8.26
CA LEU A 82 6.00 14.68 7.23
C LEU A 82 5.93 13.84 5.94
N VAL A 83 7.03 13.22 5.52
CA VAL A 83 7.03 12.31 4.35
C VAL A 83 6.03 11.18 4.56
N LEU A 84 6.03 10.52 5.72
CA LEU A 84 5.07 9.45 6.03
C LEU A 84 3.62 9.95 5.99
N VAL A 85 3.34 11.12 6.55
CA VAL A 85 2.01 11.73 6.49
C VAL A 85 1.59 11.99 5.05
N VAL A 86 2.47 12.53 4.20
CA VAL A 86 2.17 12.77 2.78
C VAL A 86 1.91 11.45 2.05
N VAL A 87 2.69 10.39 2.30
CA VAL A 87 2.46 9.06 1.71
C VAL A 87 1.08 8.52 2.11
N VAL A 88 0.71 8.64 3.39
CA VAL A 88 -0.61 8.22 3.87
C VAL A 88 -1.72 9.04 3.20
N LEU A 89 -1.56 10.36 3.10
CA LEU A 89 -2.53 11.23 2.44
C LEU A 89 -2.69 10.89 0.95
N VAL A 90 -1.60 10.57 0.25
CA VAL A 90 -1.62 10.10 -1.13
C VAL A 90 -2.42 8.80 -1.23
N GLY A 91 -2.16 7.82 -0.35
CA GLY A 91 -2.92 6.56 -0.31
C GLY A 91 -4.41 6.76 -0.01
N VAL A 92 -4.75 7.68 0.89
CA VAL A 92 -6.15 8.03 1.18
C VAL A 92 -6.80 8.71 -0.03
N ALA A 93 -6.09 9.63 -0.69
CA ALA A 93 -6.59 10.32 -1.88
C ALA A 93 -6.86 9.32 -3.03
N THR A 94 -5.95 8.39 -3.30
CA THR A 94 -6.16 7.35 -4.33
C THR A 94 -7.31 6.43 -3.98
N ALA A 95 -7.47 6.04 -2.70
CA ALA A 95 -8.61 5.26 -2.24
C ALA A 95 -9.96 5.99 -2.42
N ILE A 96 -10.03 7.29 -2.09
CA ILE A 96 -11.23 8.11 -2.27
C ILE A 96 -11.57 8.23 -3.76
N LEU A 97 -10.58 8.46 -4.61
CA LEU A 97 -10.77 8.52 -6.06
C LEU A 97 -11.31 7.19 -6.60
N GLY A 98 -10.80 6.06 -6.11
CA GLY A 98 -11.28 4.72 -6.47
C GLY A 98 -12.70 4.49 -5.99
N TYR A 99 -13.02 4.90 -4.76
CA TYR A 99 -14.37 4.87 -4.20
C TYR A 99 -15.33 5.86 -4.88
N ARG A 100 -14.87 6.81 -5.69
CA ARG A 100 -15.74 7.67 -6.50
C ARG A 100 -15.85 7.22 -7.95
N SER A 101 -14.96 6.34 -8.42
CA SER A 101 -14.98 5.89 -9.80
C SER A 101 -16.15 4.94 -10.07
N ASP A 102 -16.72 5.05 -11.26
CA ASP A 102 -17.77 4.15 -11.72
C ASP A 102 -17.23 2.77 -12.11
N ALA A 103 -15.94 2.64 -12.42
CA ALA A 103 -15.29 1.35 -12.68
C ALA A 103 -15.27 0.43 -11.45
N ALA A 104 -15.11 1.01 -10.25
CA ALA A 104 -15.20 0.26 -9.00
C ALA A 104 -16.61 -0.33 -8.74
N SER A 105 -17.63 0.05 -9.53
CA SER A 105 -18.99 -0.50 -9.48
C SER A 105 -19.14 -1.81 -10.22
N SER A 106 -18.42 -1.92 -11.34
CA SER A 106 -18.61 -2.95 -12.35
C SER A 106 -17.64 -4.09 -12.16
N ASP A 107 -16.42 -3.79 -11.70
CA ASP A 107 -15.41 -4.78 -11.41
C ASP A 107 -14.65 -4.39 -10.13
N PRO A 108 -14.77 -5.15 -9.03
CA PRO A 108 -13.99 -4.95 -7.81
C PRO A 108 -12.48 -5.03 -8.02
N TYR A 109 -12.04 -5.74 -9.07
CA TYR A 109 -10.64 -5.99 -9.40
C TYR A 109 -10.10 -5.05 -10.48
N PHE A 110 -10.84 -4.01 -10.87
CA PHE A 110 -10.45 -3.12 -11.97
C PHE A 110 -9.06 -2.49 -11.78
N LEU A 111 -8.63 -2.23 -10.53
CA LEU A 111 -7.30 -1.71 -10.19
C LEU A 111 -6.16 -2.70 -10.46
N PHE A 112 -6.46 -3.99 -10.42
CA PHE A 112 -5.51 -5.08 -10.69
C PHE A 112 -5.66 -5.64 -12.10
N SER A 113 -6.63 -5.13 -12.86
CA SER A 113 -6.81 -5.47 -14.26
C SER A 113 -5.85 -4.67 -15.15
N ASN A 114 -5.40 -5.26 -16.26
CA ASN A 114 -4.73 -4.52 -17.32
C ASN A 114 -5.71 -3.80 -18.26
N SER A 115 -6.99 -3.70 -17.88
CA SER A 115 -7.98 -2.98 -18.68
C SER A 115 -7.77 -1.46 -18.55
N PRO A 116 -8.12 -0.67 -19.57
CA PRO A 116 -8.00 0.78 -19.49
C PRO A 116 -8.78 1.35 -18.30
N LEU A 117 -8.09 2.12 -17.45
CA LEU A 117 -8.74 2.82 -16.34
C LEU A 117 -9.58 3.99 -16.88
N PRO A 118 -10.74 4.29 -16.25
CA PRO A 118 -11.51 5.49 -16.60
C PRO A 118 -10.66 6.74 -16.44
N VAL A 119 -10.79 7.69 -17.37
CA VAL A 119 -10.04 8.96 -17.35
C VAL A 119 -10.23 9.72 -16.03
N SER A 120 -11.44 9.67 -15.46
CA SER A 120 -11.80 10.30 -14.18
C SER A 120 -10.99 9.77 -12.99
N PHE A 121 -10.46 8.55 -13.08
CA PHE A 121 -9.61 7.93 -12.06
C PHE A 121 -8.12 7.94 -12.45
N GLY A 122 -7.82 7.60 -13.70
CA GLY A 122 -6.45 7.50 -14.19
C GLY A 122 -5.71 8.83 -14.22
N LEU A 123 -6.35 9.91 -14.70
CA LEU A 123 -5.68 11.21 -14.83
C LEU A 123 -5.22 11.79 -13.48
N PRO A 124 -6.04 11.84 -12.42
CA PRO A 124 -5.58 12.28 -11.10
C PRO A 124 -4.43 11.43 -10.54
N ILE A 125 -4.46 10.11 -10.76
CA ILE A 125 -3.38 9.23 -10.29
C ILE A 125 -2.09 9.48 -11.03
N ILE A 126 -2.14 9.65 -12.35
CA ILE A 126 -0.97 10.02 -13.15
C ILE A 126 -0.39 11.34 -12.61
N LEU A 127 -1.23 12.34 -12.32
CA LEU A 127 -0.78 13.60 -11.75
C LEU A 127 -0.14 13.43 -10.37
N ILE A 128 -0.72 12.63 -9.48
CA ILE A 128 -0.13 12.30 -8.18
C ILE A 128 1.25 11.65 -8.36
N PHE A 129 1.33 10.63 -9.22
CA PHE A 129 2.57 9.89 -9.46
C PHE A 129 3.64 10.75 -10.13
N ALA A 130 3.27 11.63 -11.05
CA ALA A 130 4.21 12.47 -11.79
C ALA A 130 4.63 13.73 -11.00
N MET A 131 3.73 14.33 -10.23
CA MET A 131 3.96 15.63 -9.59
C MET A 131 4.27 15.52 -8.09
N VAL A 132 3.75 14.52 -7.38
CA VAL A 132 3.92 14.40 -5.92
C VAL A 132 5.07 13.46 -5.57
N LEU A 133 5.12 12.27 -6.19
CA LEU A 133 6.10 11.25 -5.80
C LEU A 133 7.56 11.66 -6.07
N PRO A 134 7.94 12.27 -7.21
CA PRO A 134 9.34 12.60 -7.47
C PRO A 134 9.89 13.67 -6.51
N PRO A 135 9.19 14.80 -6.27
CA PRO A 135 9.63 15.75 -5.24
C PRO A 135 9.68 15.13 -3.85
N LEU A 136 8.73 14.27 -3.50
CA LEU A 136 8.71 13.58 -2.22
C LEU A 136 9.89 12.62 -2.07
N ALA A 137 10.27 11.89 -3.13
CA ALA A 137 11.43 11.01 -3.14
C ALA A 137 12.73 11.80 -2.95
N VAL A 138 12.89 12.94 -3.64
CA VAL A 138 14.05 13.81 -3.47
C VAL A 138 14.09 14.41 -2.06
N PHE A 139 12.96 14.90 -1.56
CA PHE A 139 12.85 15.45 -0.22
C PHE A 139 13.16 14.41 0.85
N SER A 140 12.64 13.19 0.70
CA SER A 140 12.95 12.05 1.56
C SER A 140 14.45 11.77 1.54
N ARG A 141 15.05 11.57 0.36
CA ARG A 141 16.49 11.25 0.26
C ARG A 141 17.38 12.30 0.92
N ARG A 142 17.03 13.58 0.85
CA ARG A 142 17.78 14.68 1.49
C ARG A 142 17.71 14.68 3.01
N ASN A 143 16.61 14.19 3.60
CA ASN A 143 16.39 14.28 5.04
C ASN A 143 16.63 12.95 5.79
N VAL A 144 16.80 11.84 5.07
CA VAL A 144 17.12 10.55 5.70
C VAL A 144 18.58 10.53 6.15
N ASP A 145 18.83 9.81 7.23
CA ASP A 145 20.15 9.55 7.79
C ASP A 145 20.95 8.55 6.93
N ASP A 146 22.25 8.43 7.18
CA ASP A 146 23.11 7.60 6.32
C ASP A 146 22.79 6.10 6.44
N PHE A 147 22.37 5.64 7.62
CA PHE A 147 21.89 4.26 7.82
C PHE A 147 20.58 4.00 7.07
N GLY A 148 19.60 4.92 7.16
CA GLY A 148 18.36 4.84 6.40
C GLY A 148 18.56 4.90 4.89
N ARG A 149 19.52 5.72 4.41
CA ARG A 149 19.96 5.74 3.00
C ARG A 149 20.49 4.38 2.56
N CYS A 150 21.42 3.81 3.32
CA CYS A 150 22.03 2.52 2.99
C CYS A 150 20.97 1.40 2.92
N ALA A 151 20.04 1.36 3.88
CA ALA A 151 18.95 0.38 3.88
C ALA A 151 17.97 0.58 2.70
N HIS A 152 17.65 1.83 2.36
CA HIS A 152 16.79 2.14 1.22
C HIS A 152 17.45 1.77 -0.12
N ASP A 153 18.71 2.17 -0.32
CA ASP A 153 19.46 1.88 -1.55
C ASP A 153 19.67 0.36 -1.73
N PHE A 154 19.90 -0.38 -0.65
CA PHE A 154 19.95 -1.85 -0.66
C PHE A 154 18.62 -2.48 -1.11
N GLY A 155 17.49 -2.02 -0.56
CA GLY A 155 16.18 -2.55 -0.94
C GLY A 155 15.82 -2.23 -2.39
N LEU A 156 16.12 -1.00 -2.84
CA LEU A 156 15.92 -0.61 -4.23
C LEU A 156 16.78 -1.43 -5.19
N MET A 157 18.04 -1.70 -4.83
CA MET A 157 18.93 -2.57 -5.61
C MET A 157 18.32 -3.97 -5.75
N ILE A 158 17.90 -4.61 -4.65
CA ILE A 158 17.33 -5.96 -4.70
C ILE A 158 16.01 -5.98 -5.49
N GLY A 159 15.11 -5.04 -5.23
CA GLY A 159 13.84 -4.95 -5.96
C GLY A 159 14.05 -4.78 -7.47
N MET A 160 14.99 -3.93 -7.86
CA MET A 160 15.35 -3.72 -9.26
C MET A 160 16.01 -4.96 -9.87
N SER A 161 16.88 -5.66 -9.14
CA SER A 161 17.45 -6.93 -9.60
C SER A 161 16.38 -7.99 -9.87
N VAL A 162 15.38 -8.11 -8.98
CA VAL A 162 14.26 -9.03 -9.21
C VAL A 162 13.47 -8.63 -10.44
N PHE A 163 13.17 -7.34 -10.64
CA PHE A 163 12.49 -6.88 -11.85
C PHE A 163 13.28 -7.24 -13.12
N MET A 164 14.58 -6.94 -13.13
CA MET A 164 15.48 -7.16 -14.27
C MET A 164 15.65 -8.63 -14.64
N TRP A 165 15.42 -9.56 -13.71
CA TRP A 165 15.45 -11.00 -13.99
C TRP A 165 14.06 -11.57 -14.27
N ALA A 166 13.07 -11.26 -13.44
CA ALA A 166 11.73 -11.82 -13.54
C ALA A 166 11.02 -11.38 -14.82
N ALA A 167 11.15 -10.11 -15.23
CA ALA A 167 10.48 -9.59 -16.42
C ALA A 167 10.91 -10.30 -17.71
N PRO A 168 12.22 -10.42 -18.07
CA PRO A 168 12.62 -11.13 -19.27
C PRO A 168 12.34 -12.63 -19.20
N ILE A 169 12.50 -13.27 -18.03
CA ILE A 169 12.20 -14.70 -17.87
C ILE A 169 10.72 -14.98 -18.14
N TRP A 170 9.82 -14.20 -17.54
CA TRP A 170 8.38 -14.36 -17.77
C TRP A 170 8.02 -14.05 -19.21
N TRP A 171 8.58 -12.99 -19.80
CA TRP A 171 8.34 -12.66 -21.20
C TRP A 171 8.76 -13.81 -22.14
N LEU A 172 9.94 -14.40 -21.95
CA LEU A 172 10.40 -15.56 -22.73
C LEU A 172 9.53 -16.79 -22.48
N ALA A 173 9.15 -17.07 -21.24
CA ALA A 173 8.28 -18.20 -20.90
C ALA A 173 6.90 -18.08 -21.58
N TRP A 174 6.36 -16.87 -21.70
CA TRP A 174 5.14 -16.62 -22.47
C TRP A 174 5.35 -16.85 -23.98
N ARG A 175 6.51 -16.47 -24.54
CA ARG A 175 6.81 -16.66 -25.97
C ARG A 175 6.88 -18.11 -26.41
N ILE A 176 7.16 -19.02 -25.49
CA ILE A 176 7.18 -20.47 -25.74
C ILE A 176 5.89 -21.18 -25.27
N ASP A 177 4.83 -20.41 -24.98
CA ASP A 177 3.54 -20.91 -24.48
C ASP A 177 3.63 -21.70 -23.16
N TYR A 178 4.65 -21.42 -22.34
CA TYR A 178 4.85 -22.06 -21.03
C TYR A 178 4.22 -21.28 -19.87
N ALA A 179 4.03 -19.96 -20.03
CA ALA A 179 3.50 -19.08 -19.00
C ALA A 179 2.40 -18.16 -19.57
N PRO A 180 1.46 -17.67 -18.72
CA PRO A 180 0.46 -16.71 -19.15
C PRO A 180 1.11 -15.37 -19.56
N ARG A 181 0.33 -14.55 -20.29
CA ARG A 181 0.75 -13.22 -20.72
C ARG A 181 1.30 -12.41 -19.53
N PRO A 182 2.48 -11.79 -19.65
CA PRO A 182 3.07 -11.00 -18.57
C PRO A 182 2.15 -9.83 -18.16
N ASP A 183 2.03 -9.65 -16.85
CA ASP A 183 1.23 -8.61 -16.22
C ASP A 183 2.16 -7.58 -15.53
N ALA A 184 2.06 -6.32 -15.97
CA ALA A 184 2.90 -5.24 -15.43
C ALA A 184 2.58 -4.90 -13.98
N MET A 185 1.31 -5.02 -13.57
CA MET A 185 0.89 -4.76 -12.19
C MET A 185 1.45 -5.81 -11.24
N ILE A 186 1.42 -7.09 -11.63
CA ILE A 186 1.99 -8.17 -10.81
C ILE A 186 3.50 -7.96 -10.64
N LEU A 187 4.22 -7.67 -11.72
CA LEU A 187 5.65 -7.37 -11.64
C LEU A 187 5.93 -6.17 -10.73
N TYR A 188 5.14 -5.10 -10.85
CA TYR A 188 5.28 -3.90 -10.01
C TYR A 188 5.05 -4.22 -8.52
N VAL A 189 3.98 -4.95 -8.18
CA VAL A 189 3.65 -5.30 -6.79
C VAL A 189 4.71 -6.21 -6.18
N VAL A 190 5.12 -7.27 -6.89
CA VAL A 190 6.12 -8.22 -6.39
C VAL A 190 7.46 -7.52 -6.16
N THR A 191 7.92 -6.72 -7.11
CA THR A 191 9.21 -6.02 -7.01
C THR A 191 9.19 -4.95 -5.92
N SER A 192 8.09 -4.22 -5.78
CA SER A 192 7.90 -3.26 -4.70
C SER A 192 7.86 -3.94 -3.33
N ALA A 193 7.14 -5.06 -3.20
CA ALA A 193 7.07 -5.82 -1.95
C ALA A 193 8.45 -6.36 -1.53
N ILE A 194 9.22 -6.88 -2.48
CA ILE A 194 10.58 -7.36 -2.24
C ILE A 194 11.51 -6.20 -1.87
N ALA A 195 11.42 -5.05 -2.56
CA ALA A 195 12.22 -3.88 -2.23
C ALA A 195 11.98 -3.41 -0.79
N VAL A 196 10.70 -3.29 -0.40
CA VAL A 196 10.31 -2.91 0.97
C VAL A 196 10.78 -3.94 1.98
N GLY A 197 10.58 -5.23 1.70
CA GLY A 197 11.03 -6.32 2.56
C GLY A 197 12.54 -6.31 2.79
N ALA A 198 13.33 -6.09 1.73
CA ALA A 198 14.78 -5.99 1.80
C ALA A 198 15.24 -4.75 2.58
N THR A 199 14.59 -3.59 2.40
CA THR A 199 14.88 -2.38 3.20
C THR A 199 14.61 -2.62 4.69
N LEU A 200 13.47 -3.22 5.03
CA LEU A 200 13.11 -3.53 6.42
C LEU A 200 14.08 -4.54 7.04
N TRP A 201 14.44 -5.59 6.28
CA TRP A 201 15.42 -6.57 6.72
C TRP A 201 16.76 -5.92 7.02
N LYS A 202 17.28 -5.10 6.09
CA LYS A 202 18.56 -4.40 6.28
C LYS A 202 18.54 -3.44 7.46
N ARG A 203 17.43 -2.73 7.68
CA ARG A 203 17.25 -1.83 8.84
C ARG A 203 17.18 -2.58 10.17
N SER A 204 16.75 -3.84 10.19
CA SER A 204 16.66 -4.65 11.41
C SER A 204 17.94 -5.39 11.80
N HIS A 205 18.91 -5.52 10.88
CA HIS A 205 20.15 -6.27 11.08
C HIS A 205 21.43 -5.42 10.91
N GLY A 206 21.30 -4.13 10.58
CA GLY A 206 22.40 -3.17 10.51
C GLY A 206 22.35 -2.19 11.66
#